data_AF-U6C3P3-F1
#
_entry.id   AF-U6C3P3-F1
#
_cell.length_a   1.000
_cell.length_b   1.000
_cell.length_c   1.000
_cell.angle_alpha   90.00
_cell.angle_beta   90.00
_cell.angle_gamma   90.00
#
_symmetry.space_group_name_H-M   'P 1'
#
loop_
_entity.id
_entity.type
_entity.pdbx_description
1 polymer ?
#
loop_
_entity_poly.entity_id
_entity_poly.type
_entity_poly.pdbx_seq_one_letter_code
_entity_poly.pdbx_strand_id
1 'polypeptide(L)'
;PVSALVHSSTLVTAGVYLLIRFNVLLMETVFISGLLLVSGLTMFMAGICANYEFDLKKIIALSTLSQLGLMMSILSMGYYELAYFHLLTHAMFKALLFMCAGKVIHLMNDNQDIRMMGGISLYIPLTALCLNISNLALCGIPFLAGFYSKDLILEVVSMSNLNFLIFWLYYISTGLTMFYTIRLLMYLMVNDYNLLVIYNLFEEDYIMLKSMFILLFMSLISGSFLSWMVFSHPFMIYLPFNLKMMVIYVSLFGMFMGIFISNMKIYSLNKFLLTYNLS
;
A
#
# COMPACT_ATOMS: atom_id res chain seq x y z
N PRO A 1 1.44 17.31 -3.56
CA PRO A 1 2.48 17.18 -4.61
C PRO A 1 3.85 16.73 -4.07
N VAL A 2 4.44 17.40 -3.07
CA VAL A 2 5.76 17.02 -2.53
C VAL A 2 5.74 15.60 -1.94
N SER A 3 4.74 15.27 -1.13
CA SER A 3 4.57 13.90 -0.61
C SER A 3 4.42 12.84 -1.71
N ALA A 4 3.73 13.19 -2.80
CA ALA A 4 3.50 12.31 -3.94
C ALA A 4 4.75 12.05 -4.79
N LEU A 5 5.80 12.88 -4.66
CA LEU A 5 7.06 12.70 -5.39
C LEU A 5 8.15 12.20 -4.44
N VAL A 6 8.42 12.96 -3.38
CA VAL A 6 9.55 12.76 -2.47
C VAL A 6 9.35 11.51 -1.61
N HIS A 7 8.18 11.35 -0.98
CA HIS A 7 7.97 10.29 -0.01
C HIS A 7 7.49 8.96 -0.62
N SER A 8 6.99 8.99 -1.84
CA SER A 8 6.52 7.80 -2.56
C SER A 8 7.58 7.17 -3.46
N SER A 9 8.39 7.98 -4.14
CA SER A 9 9.09 7.55 -5.36
C SER A 9 10.57 7.86 -5.40
N THR A 10 11.06 8.91 -4.74
CA THR A 10 12.47 9.34 -4.88
C THR A 10 13.30 9.24 -3.60
N LEU A 11 12.93 9.94 -2.53
CA LEU A 11 13.83 10.07 -1.36
C LEU A 11 13.88 8.77 -0.56
N VAL A 12 12.74 8.16 -0.31
CA VAL A 12 12.66 6.98 0.55
C VAL A 12 13.15 5.71 -0.17
N THR A 13 13.04 5.68 -1.50
CA THR A 13 13.51 4.58 -2.36
C THR A 13 14.99 4.70 -2.70
N ALA A 14 15.60 5.88 -2.58
CA ALA A 14 17.03 6.08 -2.88
C ALA A 14 17.94 5.19 -2.03
N GLY A 15 17.60 4.99 -0.74
CA GLY A 15 18.33 4.08 0.15
C GLY A 15 18.24 2.63 -0.32
N VAL A 16 17.05 2.19 -0.73
CA VAL A 16 16.85 0.85 -1.31
C VAL A 16 17.67 0.69 -2.59
N TYR A 17 17.61 1.69 -3.48
CA TYR A 17 18.33 1.67 -4.75
C TYR A 17 19.86 1.64 -4.57
N LEU A 18 20.39 2.35 -3.58
CA LEU A 18 21.81 2.27 -3.22
C LEU A 18 22.18 0.84 -2.82
N LEU A 19 21.39 0.20 -1.95
CA LEU A 19 21.65 -1.17 -1.53
C LEU A 19 21.50 -2.17 -2.69
N ILE A 20 20.59 -1.93 -3.65
CA ILE A 20 20.48 -2.75 -4.86
C ILE A 20 21.80 -2.70 -5.64
N ARG A 21 22.41 -1.53 -5.79
CA ARG A 21 23.68 -1.35 -6.51
C ARG A 21 24.86 -2.05 -5.83
N PHE A 22 24.87 -2.09 -4.50
CA PHE A 22 25.93 -2.73 -3.72
C PHE A 22 25.60 -4.18 -3.31
N ASN A 23 24.51 -4.76 -3.80
CA ASN A 23 24.02 -6.05 -3.31
C ASN A 23 25.04 -7.18 -3.47
N VAL A 24 25.76 -7.23 -4.59
CA VAL A 24 26.81 -8.24 -4.85
C VAL A 24 27.93 -8.20 -3.80
N LEU A 25 28.25 -7.01 -3.29
CA LEU A 25 29.28 -6.83 -2.26
C LEU A 25 28.76 -7.10 -0.85
N LEU A 26 27.47 -6.88 -0.61
CA LEU A 26 26.84 -7.09 0.69
C LEU A 26 26.46 -8.56 0.92
N MET A 27 26.29 -9.34 -0.15
CA MET A 27 25.91 -10.75 -0.07
C MET A 27 26.88 -11.52 0.83
N GLU A 28 26.35 -12.48 1.61
CA GLU A 28 27.08 -13.31 2.58
C GLU A 28 27.57 -12.60 3.86
N THR A 29 27.38 -11.29 3.99
CA THR A 29 27.69 -10.59 5.25
C THR A 29 26.62 -10.82 6.33
N VAL A 30 27.04 -10.82 7.61
CA VAL A 30 26.12 -10.90 8.76
C VAL A 30 25.11 -9.75 8.75
N PHE A 31 25.51 -8.59 8.21
CA PHE A 31 24.66 -7.41 8.08
C PHE A 31 23.37 -7.70 7.33
N ILE A 32 23.41 -8.46 6.24
CA ILE A 32 22.24 -8.80 5.44
C ILE A 32 21.22 -9.62 6.25
N SER A 33 21.69 -10.56 7.07
CA SER A 33 20.80 -11.37 7.92
C SER A 33 20.09 -10.52 8.98
N GLY A 34 20.79 -9.53 9.56
CA GLY A 34 20.19 -8.56 10.47
C GLY A 34 19.20 -7.64 9.76
N LEU A 35 19.53 -7.21 8.53
CA LEU A 35 18.68 -6.37 7.71
C LEU A 35 17.36 -7.08 7.34
N LEU A 36 17.40 -8.38 7.07
CA LEU A 36 16.21 -9.20 6.83
C LEU A 36 15.23 -9.18 8.01
N LEU A 37 15.75 -9.32 9.24
CA LEU A 37 14.92 -9.28 10.44
C LEU A 37 14.34 -7.88 10.69
N VAL A 38 15.18 -6.84 10.61
CA VAL A 38 14.75 -5.45 10.82
C VAL A 38 13.69 -5.05 9.79
N SER A 39 13.89 -5.41 8.52
CA SER A 39 12.93 -5.12 7.45
C SER A 39 11.61 -5.89 7.59
N GLY A 40 11.65 -7.15 8.05
CA GLY A 40 10.44 -7.90 8.40
C GLY A 40 9.66 -7.27 9.56
N LEU A 41 10.36 -6.80 10.59
CA LEU A 41 9.75 -6.11 11.73
C LEU A 41 9.17 -4.74 11.34
N THR A 42 9.84 -3.96 10.49
CA THR A 42 9.31 -2.68 10.01
C THR A 42 8.07 -2.89 9.15
N MET A 43 8.04 -3.91 8.29
CA MET A 43 6.86 -4.27 7.50
C MET A 43 5.65 -4.54 8.40
N PHE A 44 5.85 -5.34 9.44
CA PHE A 44 4.81 -5.70 10.40
C PHE A 44 4.34 -4.50 11.24
N MET A 45 5.27 -3.76 11.84
CA MET A 45 4.94 -2.61 12.70
C MET A 45 4.20 -1.52 11.93
N ALA A 46 4.65 -1.21 10.71
CA ALA A 46 3.98 -0.26 9.84
C ALA A 46 2.55 -0.70 9.49
N GLY A 47 2.37 -1.99 9.21
CA GLY A 47 1.06 -2.59 8.96
C GLY A 47 0.11 -2.43 10.14
N ILE A 48 0.58 -2.66 11.37
CA ILE A 48 -0.25 -2.47 12.58
C ILE A 48 -0.60 -0.99 12.77
N CYS A 49 0.39 -0.09 12.71
CA CYS A 49 0.15 1.34 12.88
C CYS A 49 -0.84 1.88 11.83
N ALA A 50 -0.71 1.44 10.57
CA ALA A 50 -1.61 1.84 9.50
C ALA A 50 -3.07 1.42 9.71
N ASN A 51 -3.34 0.43 10.56
CA ASN A 51 -4.69 -0.01 10.89
C ASN A 51 -5.36 0.77 12.01
N TYR A 52 -4.61 1.54 12.80
CA TYR A 52 -5.13 2.35 13.89
C TYR A 52 -5.05 3.86 13.63
N GLU A 53 -4.29 4.29 12.63
CA GLU A 53 -4.23 5.69 12.23
C GLU A 53 -5.51 6.13 11.51
N PHE A 54 -5.89 7.40 11.72
CA PHE A 54 -7.06 8.02 11.07
C PHE A 54 -6.69 9.13 10.08
N ASP A 55 -5.46 9.65 10.11
CA ASP A 55 -5.01 10.62 9.13
C ASP A 55 -4.73 9.95 7.77
N LEU A 56 -5.44 10.39 6.72
CA LEU A 56 -5.33 9.85 5.36
C LEU A 56 -3.87 9.79 4.88
N LYS A 57 -3.10 10.89 5.03
CA LYS A 57 -1.70 10.95 4.59
C LYS A 57 -0.82 9.98 5.37
N LYS A 58 -1.04 9.82 6.67
CA LYS A 58 -0.25 8.91 7.53
C LYS A 58 -0.50 7.45 7.18
N ILE A 59 -1.74 7.07 6.88
CA ILE A 59 -2.07 5.70 6.42
C ILE A 59 -1.32 5.40 5.11
N ILE A 60 -1.30 6.34 4.15
CA ILE A 60 -0.60 6.14 2.88
C ILE A 60 0.93 6.10 3.06
N ALA A 61 1.47 6.87 4.01
CA ALA A 61 2.90 6.86 4.35
C ALA A 61 3.33 5.59 5.12
N LEU A 62 2.53 5.12 6.07
CA LEU A 62 2.81 3.86 6.77
C LEU A 62 2.74 2.68 5.81
N SER A 63 1.84 2.73 4.83
CA SER A 63 1.81 1.71 3.78
C SER A 63 3.01 1.80 2.82
N THR A 64 3.62 2.97 2.55
CA THR A 64 4.93 2.99 1.84
C THR A 64 6.03 2.40 2.70
N LEU A 65 6.06 2.68 4.01
CA LEU A 65 7.04 2.10 4.93
C LEU A 65 6.92 0.56 4.99
N SER A 66 5.70 0.03 4.95
CA SER A 66 5.49 -1.43 4.86
C SER A 66 6.04 -2.03 3.56
N GLN A 67 5.79 -1.41 2.40
CA GLN A 67 6.27 -1.91 1.12
C GLN A 67 7.80 -1.76 0.96
N LEU A 68 8.38 -0.72 1.56
CA LEU A 68 9.83 -0.58 1.66
C LEU A 68 10.45 -1.67 2.53
N GLY A 69 9.80 -2.02 3.65
CA GLY A 69 10.16 -3.19 4.44
C GLY A 69 10.21 -4.46 3.57
N LEU A 70 9.18 -4.67 2.75
CA LEU A 70 9.12 -5.77 1.79
C LEU A 70 10.28 -5.72 0.78
N MET A 71 10.53 -4.59 0.13
CA MET A 71 11.66 -4.44 -0.82
C MET A 71 13.01 -4.74 -0.17
N MET A 72 13.25 -4.21 1.03
CA MET A 72 14.49 -4.40 1.78
C MET A 72 14.69 -5.86 2.19
N SER A 73 13.61 -6.53 2.59
CA SER A 73 13.65 -7.93 3.01
C SER A 73 13.93 -8.91 1.86
N ILE A 74 13.56 -8.58 0.62
CA ILE A 74 13.86 -9.41 -0.56
C ILE A 74 15.29 -9.17 -1.04
N LEU A 75 15.73 -7.92 -0.97
CA LEU A 75 17.11 -7.54 -1.25
C LEU A 75 18.06 -8.33 -0.34
N SER A 76 17.72 -8.46 0.94
CA SER A 76 18.49 -9.29 1.87
C SER A 76 18.47 -10.79 1.58
N MET A 77 17.53 -11.28 0.77
CA MET A 77 17.53 -12.67 0.30
C MET A 77 18.38 -12.86 -0.97
N GLY A 78 18.95 -11.77 -1.50
CA GLY A 78 19.77 -11.77 -2.71
C GLY A 78 19.02 -11.48 -4.00
N TYR A 79 17.69 -11.37 -3.97
CA TYR A 79 16.87 -11.14 -5.18
C TYR A 79 16.71 -9.65 -5.53
N TYR A 80 17.82 -9.02 -5.93
CA TYR A 80 17.84 -7.59 -6.23
C TYR A 80 16.98 -7.19 -7.45
N GLU A 81 16.85 -8.06 -8.46
CA GLU A 81 15.99 -7.80 -9.63
C GLU A 81 14.52 -7.70 -9.23
N LEU A 82 14.06 -8.56 -8.31
CA LEU A 82 12.70 -8.52 -7.77
C LEU A 82 12.44 -7.26 -6.94
N ALA A 83 13.41 -6.88 -6.11
CA ALA A 83 13.33 -5.66 -5.32
C ALA A 83 13.25 -4.42 -6.24
N TYR A 84 14.04 -4.38 -7.32
CA TYR A 84 14.01 -3.30 -8.30
C TYR A 84 12.69 -3.24 -9.07
N PHE A 85 12.20 -4.40 -9.53
CA PHE A 85 10.91 -4.51 -10.22
C PHE A 85 9.74 -4.03 -9.33
N HIS A 86 9.74 -4.42 -8.05
CA HIS A 86 8.73 -3.95 -7.11
C HIS A 86 8.86 -2.45 -6.83
N LEU A 87 10.08 -1.91 -6.73
CA LEU A 87 10.32 -0.47 -6.55
C LEU A 87 9.69 0.35 -7.68
N LEU A 88 9.87 -0.06 -8.94
CA LEU A 88 9.30 0.62 -10.10
C LEU A 88 7.76 0.57 -10.09
N THR A 89 7.18 -0.62 -9.92
CA THR A 89 5.72 -0.79 -9.89
C THR A 89 5.09 -0.02 -8.72
N HIS A 90 5.72 -0.05 -7.55
CA HIS A 90 5.32 0.69 -6.36
C HIS A 90 5.29 2.20 -6.56
N ALA A 91 6.31 2.77 -7.20
CA ALA A 91 6.37 4.20 -7.47
C ALA A 91 5.14 4.68 -8.27
N MET A 92 4.70 3.91 -9.27
CA MET A 92 3.58 4.28 -10.13
C MET A 92 2.24 4.32 -9.37
N PHE A 93 1.86 3.23 -8.69
CA PHE A 93 0.57 3.21 -7.98
C PHE A 93 0.58 4.05 -6.70
N LYS A 94 1.73 4.24 -6.03
CA LYS A 94 1.80 5.14 -4.87
C LYS A 94 1.72 6.61 -5.24
N ALA A 95 2.34 7.02 -6.35
CA ALA A 95 2.19 8.38 -6.84
C ALA A 95 0.71 8.69 -7.12
N LEU A 96 -0.01 7.75 -7.74
CA LEU A 96 -1.46 7.84 -7.95
C LEU A 96 -2.23 7.97 -6.62
N LEU A 97 -1.96 7.11 -5.63
CA LEU A 97 -2.62 7.18 -4.31
C LEU A 97 -2.43 8.54 -3.62
N PHE A 98 -1.20 9.05 -3.57
CA PHE A 98 -0.94 10.35 -2.93
C PHE A 98 -1.55 11.52 -3.71
N MET A 99 -1.67 11.41 -5.03
CA MET A 99 -2.29 12.45 -5.85
C MET A 99 -3.81 12.47 -5.64
N CYS A 100 -4.47 11.31 -5.65
CA CYS A 100 -5.89 11.19 -5.34
C CYS A 100 -6.20 11.67 -3.92
N ALA A 101 -5.40 11.23 -2.94
CA ALA A 101 -5.53 11.68 -1.55
C ALA A 101 -5.36 13.21 -1.42
N GLY A 102 -4.39 13.79 -2.13
CA GLY A 102 -4.19 15.23 -2.16
C GLY A 102 -5.40 16.00 -2.68
N LYS A 103 -6.05 15.50 -3.75
CA LYS A 103 -7.29 16.08 -4.28
C LYS A 103 -8.43 15.97 -3.27
N VAL A 104 -8.61 14.81 -2.63
CA VAL A 104 -9.64 14.61 -1.60
C VAL A 104 -9.44 15.60 -0.45
N ILE A 105 -8.21 15.76 0.04
CA ILE A 105 -7.92 16.68 1.15
C ILE A 105 -8.17 18.14 0.77
N HIS A 106 -7.82 18.53 -0.46
CA HIS A 106 -8.09 19.88 -0.94
C HIS A 106 -9.60 20.18 -0.99
N LEU A 107 -10.40 19.25 -1.51
CA LEU A 107 -11.86 19.39 -1.56
C LEU A 107 -12.53 19.35 -0.17
N MET A 108 -11.83 18.81 0.83
CA MET A 108 -12.24 18.79 2.23
C MET A 108 -11.66 19.95 3.06
N ASN A 109 -11.22 21.04 2.44
CA ASN A 109 -10.58 22.20 3.08
C ASN A 109 -9.48 21.79 4.10
N ASP A 110 -8.53 20.98 3.65
CA ASP A 110 -7.38 20.48 4.43
C ASP A 110 -7.69 19.53 5.60
N ASN A 111 -8.94 19.07 5.74
CA ASN A 111 -9.27 18.00 6.68
C ASN A 111 -8.71 16.65 6.20
N GLN A 112 -7.91 16.01 7.05
CA GLN A 112 -7.21 14.75 6.73
C GLN A 112 -7.79 13.53 7.46
N ASP A 113 -8.67 13.74 8.43
CA ASP A 113 -9.26 12.67 9.25
C ASP A 113 -10.31 11.90 8.44
N ILE A 114 -10.07 10.60 8.21
CA ILE A 114 -10.98 9.73 7.45
C ILE A 114 -12.36 9.56 8.10
N ARG A 115 -12.52 9.87 9.39
CA ARG A 115 -13.80 9.75 10.11
C ARG A 115 -14.81 10.83 9.74
N MET A 116 -14.30 11.98 9.27
CA MET A 116 -15.11 13.09 8.77
C MET A 116 -15.33 12.98 7.26
N MET A 117 -14.67 12.02 6.61
CA MET A 117 -14.88 11.70 5.21
C MET A 117 -15.97 10.64 5.09
N GLY A 118 -16.62 10.59 3.93
CA GLY A 118 -17.65 9.61 3.62
C GLY A 118 -18.16 9.84 2.21
N GLY A 119 -18.75 8.81 1.61
CA GLY A 119 -19.49 8.85 0.34
C GLY A 119 -18.77 9.34 -0.92
N ILE A 120 -17.47 9.66 -0.92
CA ILE A 120 -16.72 10.37 -1.98
C ILE A 120 -17.01 9.85 -3.41
N SER A 121 -17.33 8.57 -3.54
CA SER A 121 -17.75 7.92 -4.79
C SER A 121 -18.88 8.63 -5.53
N LEU A 122 -19.83 9.28 -4.82
CA LEU A 122 -20.97 9.96 -5.43
C LEU A 122 -20.63 11.38 -5.93
N TYR A 123 -19.74 12.11 -5.25
CA TYR A 123 -19.40 13.49 -5.65
C TYR A 123 -18.22 13.58 -6.60
N ILE A 124 -17.18 12.74 -6.42
CA ILE A 124 -15.93 12.85 -7.18
C ILE A 124 -15.57 11.49 -7.81
N PRO A 125 -16.41 10.97 -8.73
CA PRO A 125 -16.37 9.56 -9.16
C PRO A 125 -15.06 9.19 -9.88
N LEU A 126 -14.48 10.10 -10.66
CA LEU A 126 -13.22 9.82 -11.38
C LEU A 126 -12.05 9.63 -10.41
N THR A 127 -12.01 10.41 -9.34
CA THR A 127 -10.97 10.27 -8.31
C THR A 127 -11.17 9.05 -7.46
N ALA A 128 -12.43 8.72 -7.15
CA ALA A 128 -12.79 7.52 -6.44
C ALA A 128 -12.34 6.27 -7.22
N LEU A 129 -12.57 6.25 -8.53
CA LEU A 129 -12.06 5.20 -9.41
C LEU A 129 -10.54 5.07 -9.31
N CYS A 130 -9.80 6.18 -9.45
CA CYS A 130 -8.34 6.18 -9.40
C CYS A 130 -7.80 5.73 -8.04
N LEU A 131 -8.43 6.17 -6.94
CA LEU A 131 -8.07 5.79 -5.58
C LEU A 131 -8.35 4.30 -5.33
N ASN A 132 -9.46 3.78 -5.83
CA ASN A 132 -9.80 2.36 -5.68
C ASN A 132 -8.84 1.48 -6.48
N ILE A 133 -8.58 1.77 -7.76
CA ILE A 133 -7.66 0.97 -8.58
C ILE A 133 -6.26 0.95 -7.97
N SER A 134 -5.78 2.08 -7.45
CA SER A 134 -4.46 2.15 -6.84
C SER A 134 -4.38 1.47 -5.46
N ASN A 135 -5.45 1.48 -4.66
CA ASN A 135 -5.56 0.67 -3.44
C ASN A 135 -5.57 -0.83 -3.75
N LEU A 136 -6.30 -1.26 -4.77
CA LEU A 136 -6.36 -2.65 -5.22
C LEU A 136 -4.99 -3.11 -5.79
N ALA A 137 -4.26 -2.20 -6.45
CA ALA A 137 -2.89 -2.48 -6.90
C ALA A 137 -1.93 -2.69 -5.71
N LEU A 138 -2.06 -1.90 -4.63
CA LEU A 138 -1.28 -2.08 -3.40
C LEU A 138 -1.56 -3.41 -2.68
N CYS A 139 -2.82 -3.86 -2.75
CA CYS A 139 -3.26 -5.16 -2.27
C CYS A 139 -2.57 -6.32 -3.01
N GLY A 140 -2.34 -6.15 -4.31
CA GLY A 140 -1.79 -7.20 -5.18
C GLY A 140 -2.89 -8.06 -5.82
N ILE A 141 -4.05 -7.46 -6.13
CA ILE A 141 -5.14 -8.16 -6.82
C ILE A 141 -4.70 -8.57 -8.24
N PRO A 142 -5.11 -9.77 -8.71
CA PRO A 142 -4.68 -10.31 -10.00
C PRO A 142 -4.84 -9.30 -11.14
N PHE A 143 -3.87 -9.31 -12.04
CA PHE A 143 -3.74 -8.45 -13.23
C PHE A 143 -3.42 -6.96 -13.00
N LEU A 144 -3.39 -6.47 -11.77
CA LEU A 144 -2.90 -5.12 -11.47
C LEU A 144 -1.37 -5.12 -11.32
N ALA A 145 -0.72 -3.95 -11.45
CA ALA A 145 0.75 -3.89 -11.46
C ALA A 145 1.41 -4.47 -10.18
N GLY A 146 0.75 -4.34 -9.03
CA GLY A 146 1.28 -4.89 -7.77
C GLY A 146 1.24 -6.41 -7.68
N PHE A 147 0.36 -7.10 -8.42
CA PHE A 147 0.31 -8.56 -8.43
C PHE A 147 1.58 -9.16 -9.01
N TYR A 148 2.01 -8.67 -10.18
CA TYR A 148 3.19 -9.19 -10.88
C TYR A 148 4.46 -9.17 -10.02
N SER A 149 4.62 -8.17 -9.15
CA SER A 149 5.77 -8.05 -8.28
C SER A 149 5.55 -8.69 -6.91
N LYS A 150 4.49 -8.29 -6.19
CA LYS A 150 4.26 -8.69 -4.79
C LYS A 150 3.92 -10.17 -4.64
N ASP A 151 3.14 -10.75 -5.55
CA ASP A 151 2.79 -12.18 -5.48
C ASP A 151 4.03 -13.04 -5.74
N LEU A 152 4.77 -12.71 -6.80
CA LEU A 152 6.01 -13.39 -7.16
C LEU A 152 7.07 -13.32 -6.05
N ILE A 153 7.15 -12.18 -5.35
CA ILE A 153 7.98 -12.01 -4.15
C ILE A 153 7.59 -13.01 -3.05
N LEU A 154 6.30 -13.09 -2.72
CA LEU A 154 5.83 -13.97 -1.64
C LEU A 154 6.02 -15.45 -1.97
N GLU A 155 5.92 -15.79 -3.24
CA GLU A 155 6.23 -17.14 -3.72
C GLU A 155 7.71 -17.48 -3.57
N VAL A 156 8.60 -16.57 -3.93
CA VAL A 156 10.05 -16.76 -3.74
C VAL A 156 10.40 -16.89 -2.26
N VAL A 157 9.78 -16.08 -1.40
CA VAL A 157 9.90 -16.19 0.06
C VAL A 157 9.47 -17.58 0.54
N SER A 158 8.34 -18.09 0.04
CA SER A 158 7.84 -19.43 0.41
C SER A 158 8.67 -20.58 -0.12
N MET A 159 9.38 -20.39 -1.23
CA MET A 159 10.33 -21.36 -1.78
C MET A 159 11.64 -21.40 -0.97
N SER A 160 12.05 -20.25 -0.43
CA SER A 160 13.31 -20.12 0.28
C SER A 160 13.24 -20.71 1.69
N ASN A 161 14.36 -21.29 2.15
CA ASN A 161 14.48 -21.88 3.48
C ASN A 161 14.67 -20.78 4.54
N LEU A 162 13.59 -20.11 4.90
CA LEU A 162 13.58 -19.03 5.89
C LEU A 162 13.18 -19.51 7.27
N ASN A 163 13.60 -18.77 8.29
CA ASN A 163 13.11 -18.95 9.65
C ASN A 163 11.60 -18.77 9.71
N PHE A 164 10.95 -19.60 10.51
CA PHE A 164 9.50 -19.55 10.73
C PHE A 164 9.02 -18.15 11.13
N LEU A 165 9.74 -17.46 12.00
CA LEU A 165 9.43 -16.07 12.39
C LEU A 165 9.32 -15.13 11.17
N ILE A 166 10.29 -15.19 10.26
CA ILE A 166 10.34 -14.31 9.08
C ILE A 166 9.17 -14.65 8.17
N PHE A 167 8.91 -15.94 7.95
CA PHE A 167 7.76 -16.41 7.19
C PHE A 167 6.44 -15.83 7.74
N TRP A 168 6.22 -15.88 9.06
CA TRP A 168 5.05 -15.27 9.69
C TRP A 168 4.97 -13.75 9.51
N LEU A 169 6.09 -13.04 9.66
CA LEU A 169 6.13 -11.59 9.48
C LEU A 169 5.68 -11.20 8.06
N TYR A 170 6.13 -11.91 7.02
CA TYR A 170 5.70 -11.67 5.64
C TYR A 170 4.20 -11.92 5.45
N TYR A 171 3.69 -13.09 5.83
CA TYR A 171 2.27 -13.39 5.59
C TYR A 171 1.35 -12.50 6.43
N ILE A 172 1.57 -12.35 7.74
CA ILE A 172 0.68 -11.49 8.55
C ILE A 172 0.71 -10.05 8.03
N SER A 173 1.89 -9.50 7.71
CA SER A 173 1.95 -8.14 7.20
C SER A 173 1.23 -7.97 5.86
N THR A 174 1.27 -8.95 4.96
CA THR A 174 0.46 -8.91 3.73
C THR A 174 -1.04 -8.91 4.03
N GLY A 175 -1.49 -9.69 5.01
CA GLY A 175 -2.87 -9.64 5.51
C GLY A 175 -3.23 -8.28 6.10
N LEU A 176 -2.32 -7.66 6.87
CA LEU A 176 -2.49 -6.31 7.38
C LEU A 176 -2.58 -5.26 6.27
N THR A 177 -1.92 -5.47 5.12
CA THR A 177 -2.07 -4.59 3.95
C THR A 177 -3.47 -4.61 3.35
N MET A 178 -4.09 -5.78 3.27
CA MET A 178 -5.51 -5.89 2.89
C MET A 178 -6.41 -5.26 3.94
N PHE A 179 -6.06 -5.43 5.21
CA PHE A 179 -6.85 -4.93 6.31
C PHE A 179 -6.99 -3.39 6.29
N TYR A 180 -5.87 -2.65 6.23
CA TYR A 180 -5.96 -1.17 6.24
C TYR A 180 -6.50 -0.59 4.93
N THR A 181 -6.29 -1.26 3.79
CA THR A 181 -6.79 -0.78 2.49
C THR A 181 -8.30 -0.89 2.43
N ILE A 182 -8.87 -2.00 2.91
CA ILE A 182 -10.32 -2.18 2.93
C ILE A 182 -10.97 -1.27 3.97
N ARG A 183 -10.32 -1.08 5.13
CA ARG A 183 -10.72 -0.06 6.11
C ARG A 183 -10.79 1.32 5.45
N LEU A 184 -9.75 1.72 4.72
CA LEU A 184 -9.70 2.99 4.00
C LEU A 184 -10.83 3.12 2.97
N LEU A 185 -11.09 2.06 2.19
CA LEU A 185 -12.18 2.03 1.21
C LEU A 185 -13.56 2.19 1.87
N MET A 186 -13.79 1.52 3.00
CA MET A 186 -15.06 1.60 3.73
C MET A 186 -15.32 3.01 4.26
N TYR A 187 -14.33 3.65 4.90
CA TYR A 187 -14.49 5.02 5.41
C TYR A 187 -14.67 6.05 4.30
N LEU A 188 -13.91 5.97 3.21
CA LEU A 188 -13.97 7.00 2.15
C LEU A 188 -15.14 6.85 1.20
N MET A 189 -15.50 5.61 0.83
CA MET A 189 -16.39 5.35 -0.30
C MET A 189 -17.76 4.83 0.08
N VAL A 190 -17.84 3.98 1.11
CA VAL A 190 -19.07 3.21 1.43
C VAL A 190 -19.87 3.87 2.54
N ASN A 191 -19.20 4.37 3.57
CA ASN A 191 -19.88 5.01 4.68
C ASN A 191 -20.62 6.27 4.25
N ASP A 192 -21.74 6.54 4.93
CA ASP A 192 -22.55 7.72 4.71
C ASP A 192 -21.73 9.00 4.93
N TYR A 193 -22.14 10.05 4.23
CA TYR A 193 -21.52 11.36 4.32
C TYR A 193 -21.61 11.92 5.74
N ASN A 194 -20.45 12.14 6.35
CA ASN A 194 -20.32 12.83 7.64
C ASN A 194 -19.69 14.23 7.47
N LEU A 195 -20.04 14.89 6.36
CA LEU A 195 -19.48 16.17 5.97
C LEU A 195 -20.27 17.33 6.57
N LEU A 196 -19.56 18.34 7.07
CA LEU A 196 -20.17 19.63 7.38
C LEU A 196 -20.74 20.24 6.09
N VAL A 197 -21.86 20.95 6.22
CA VAL A 197 -22.72 21.47 5.13
C VAL A 197 -22.00 22.41 4.12
N ILE A 198 -20.73 22.77 4.35
CA ILE A 198 -20.03 23.86 3.65
C ILE A 198 -19.07 23.35 2.54
N TYR A 199 -18.91 22.04 2.35
CA TYR A 199 -17.96 21.55 1.33
C TYR A 199 -18.51 21.62 -0.09
N ASN A 200 -17.82 22.35 -0.97
CA ASN A 200 -18.09 22.34 -2.41
C ASN A 200 -17.32 21.19 -3.08
N LEU A 201 -17.91 20.00 -3.11
CA LEU A 201 -17.23 18.77 -3.55
C LEU A 201 -17.25 18.52 -5.06
N PHE A 202 -17.76 19.47 -5.86
CA PHE A 202 -18.01 19.27 -7.28
C PHE A 202 -16.90 19.77 -8.22
N GLU A 203 -15.80 20.30 -7.68
CA GLU A 203 -14.72 20.85 -8.52
C GLU A 203 -13.72 19.77 -8.94
N GLU A 204 -13.83 19.34 -10.20
CA GLU A 204 -12.80 18.52 -10.84
C GLU A 204 -11.92 19.34 -11.78
N ASP A 205 -10.75 19.75 -11.28
CA ASP A 205 -9.72 20.36 -12.12
C ASP A 205 -9.21 19.40 -13.20
N TYR A 206 -9.41 19.77 -14.47
CA TYR A 206 -8.98 18.96 -15.63
C TYR A 206 -7.47 18.70 -15.67
N ILE A 207 -6.65 19.64 -15.21
CA ILE A 207 -5.18 19.50 -15.21
C ILE A 207 -4.74 18.37 -14.27
N MET A 208 -5.33 18.33 -13.08
CA MET A 208 -5.05 17.30 -12.08
C MET A 208 -5.65 15.96 -12.50
N LEU A 209 -6.86 15.95 -13.06
CA LEU A 209 -7.46 14.73 -13.63
C LEU A 209 -6.57 14.11 -14.71
N LYS A 210 -6.08 14.92 -15.67
CA LYS A 210 -5.24 14.42 -16.77
C LYS A 210 -3.98 13.71 -16.26
N SER A 211 -3.34 14.27 -15.24
CA SER A 211 -2.14 13.66 -14.64
C SER A 211 -2.47 12.40 -13.83
N MET A 212 -3.59 12.36 -13.11
CA MET A 212 -4.07 11.13 -12.46
C MET A 212 -4.41 10.02 -13.47
N PHE A 213 -5.03 10.35 -14.60
CA PHE A 213 -5.35 9.36 -15.64
C PHE A 213 -4.11 8.75 -16.28
N ILE A 214 -3.06 9.54 -16.54
CA ILE A 214 -1.78 9.02 -17.04
C ILE A 214 -1.20 8.01 -16.05
N LEU A 215 -1.19 8.36 -14.76
CA LEU A 215 -0.72 7.46 -13.70
C LEU A 215 -1.62 6.22 -13.54
N LEU A 216 -2.93 6.35 -13.77
CA LEU A 216 -3.86 5.23 -13.75
C LEU A 216 -3.51 4.20 -14.82
N PHE A 217 -3.36 4.63 -16.07
CA PHE A 217 -2.96 3.74 -17.16
C PHE A 217 -1.64 3.04 -16.85
N MET A 218 -0.68 3.76 -16.29
CA MET A 218 0.58 3.17 -15.87
C MET A 218 0.40 2.17 -14.72
N SER A 219 -0.45 2.43 -13.73
CA SER A 219 -0.69 1.49 -12.62
C SER A 219 -1.34 0.16 -13.05
N LEU A 220 -1.96 0.13 -14.23
CA LEU A 220 -2.52 -1.08 -14.83
C LEU A 220 -1.49 -1.81 -15.71
N ILE A 221 -0.88 -1.08 -16.65
CA ILE A 221 -0.06 -1.68 -17.73
C ILE A 221 1.40 -1.89 -17.29
N SER A 222 1.93 -1.05 -16.41
CA SER A 222 3.38 -1.07 -16.11
C SER A 222 3.85 -2.39 -15.53
N GLY A 223 3.06 -3.09 -14.71
CA GLY A 223 3.51 -4.35 -14.11
C GLY A 223 3.77 -5.45 -15.15
N SER A 224 2.83 -5.69 -16.05
CA SER A 224 3.01 -6.69 -17.11
C SER A 224 4.11 -6.27 -18.09
N PHE A 225 4.10 -5.01 -18.52
CA PHE A 225 5.10 -4.49 -19.46
C PHE A 225 6.52 -4.56 -18.88
N LEU A 226 6.71 -4.13 -17.63
CA LEU A 226 8.00 -4.21 -16.95
C LEU A 226 8.41 -5.66 -16.69
N SER A 227 7.48 -6.58 -16.39
CA SER A 227 7.83 -7.98 -16.18
C SER A 227 8.50 -8.61 -17.41
N TRP A 228 8.02 -8.26 -18.61
CA TRP A 228 8.59 -8.75 -19.87
C TRP A 228 9.93 -8.07 -20.23
N MET A 229 10.16 -6.85 -19.75
CA MET A 229 11.40 -6.13 -20.01
C MET A 229 12.51 -6.46 -19.02
N VAL A 230 12.18 -6.62 -17.75
CA VAL A 230 13.16 -6.82 -16.68
C VAL A 230 13.63 -8.27 -16.63
N PHE A 231 12.73 -9.23 -16.77
CA PHE A 231 13.07 -10.65 -16.67
C PHE A 231 13.34 -11.26 -18.04
N SER A 232 14.59 -11.68 -18.26
CA SER A 232 14.98 -12.43 -19.46
C SER A 232 14.45 -13.86 -19.46
N HIS A 233 14.29 -14.45 -18.27
CA HIS A 233 13.77 -15.80 -18.06
C HIS A 233 12.74 -15.80 -16.94
N PRO A 234 11.66 -16.61 -17.04
CA PRO A 234 10.70 -16.74 -15.95
C PRO A 234 11.37 -17.42 -14.75
N PHE A 235 11.08 -16.94 -13.54
CA PHE A 235 11.50 -17.61 -12.31
C PHE A 235 10.82 -18.97 -12.19
N MET A 236 11.61 -20.02 -11.92
CA MET A 236 11.08 -21.35 -11.64
C MET A 236 10.55 -21.38 -10.20
N ILE A 237 9.22 -21.52 -10.06
CA ILE A 237 8.55 -21.62 -8.76
C ILE A 237 7.92 -23.01 -8.64
N TYR A 238 8.41 -23.82 -7.70
CA TYR A 238 7.98 -25.20 -7.46
C TYR A 238 7.32 -25.39 -6.09
N LEU A 239 6.12 -24.85 -5.90
CA LEU A 239 5.42 -24.92 -4.60
C LEU A 239 4.31 -25.98 -4.58
N PRO A 240 4.04 -26.61 -3.42
CA PRO A 240 2.80 -27.35 -3.22
C PRO A 240 1.60 -26.39 -3.28
N PHE A 241 0.46 -26.89 -3.74
CA PHE A 241 -0.75 -26.09 -3.96
C PHE A 241 -1.15 -25.22 -2.75
N ASN A 242 -1.02 -25.75 -1.53
CA ASN A 242 -1.39 -25.03 -0.32
C ASN A 242 -0.52 -23.77 -0.08
N LEU A 243 0.79 -23.84 -0.37
CA LEU A 243 1.69 -22.69 -0.22
C LEU A 243 1.45 -21.65 -1.30
N LYS A 244 1.18 -22.09 -2.54
CA LYS A 244 0.83 -21.17 -3.64
C LYS A 244 -0.46 -20.39 -3.37
N MET A 245 -1.47 -21.03 -2.76
CA MET A 245 -2.74 -20.37 -2.42
C MET A 245 -2.67 -19.53 -1.12
N MET A 246 -1.56 -19.59 -0.38
CA MET A 246 -1.45 -18.94 0.94
C MET A 246 -1.66 -17.43 0.88
N VAL A 247 -1.13 -16.76 -0.16
CA VAL A 247 -1.30 -15.31 -0.35
C VAL A 247 -2.79 -14.95 -0.45
N ILE A 248 -3.56 -15.73 -1.23
CA ILE A 248 -4.99 -15.53 -1.40
C ILE A 248 -5.72 -15.73 -0.07
N TYR A 249 -5.42 -16.82 0.68
CA TYR A 249 -6.07 -17.06 1.97
C TYR A 249 -5.84 -15.93 2.97
N VAL A 250 -4.60 -15.46 3.08
CA VAL A 250 -4.25 -14.37 4.00
C VAL A 250 -4.87 -13.05 3.56
N SER A 251 -4.93 -12.80 2.24
CA SER A 251 -5.57 -11.59 1.72
C SER A 251 -7.08 -11.56 1.98
N LEU A 252 -7.76 -12.69 1.83
CA LEU A 252 -9.19 -12.85 2.12
C LEU A 252 -9.46 -12.68 3.62
N PHE A 253 -8.63 -13.26 4.48
CA PHE A 253 -8.76 -13.08 5.92
C PHE A 253 -8.59 -11.61 6.33
N GLY A 254 -7.59 -10.91 5.77
CA GLY A 254 -7.41 -9.48 5.98
C GLY A 254 -8.60 -8.66 5.49
N MET A 255 -9.22 -9.06 4.37
CA MET A 255 -10.43 -8.44 3.84
C MET A 255 -11.63 -8.57 4.78
N PHE A 256 -11.89 -9.77 5.29
CA PHE A 256 -12.96 -9.97 6.26
C PHE A 256 -12.75 -9.13 7.53
N MET A 257 -11.53 -9.13 8.08
CA MET A 257 -11.20 -8.31 9.25
C MET A 257 -11.39 -6.81 8.97
N GLY A 258 -11.07 -6.35 7.76
CA GLY A 258 -11.30 -4.98 7.28
C GLY A 258 -12.74 -4.54 7.42
N ILE A 259 -13.63 -5.35 6.84
CA ILE A 259 -15.06 -5.07 6.81
C ILE A 259 -15.65 -5.15 8.22
N PHE A 260 -15.25 -6.16 9.01
CA PHE A 260 -15.75 -6.29 10.37
C PHE A 260 -15.37 -5.08 11.22
N ILE A 261 -14.09 -4.68 11.22
CA ILE A 261 -13.64 -3.58 12.08
C ILE A 261 -14.19 -2.23 11.61
N SER A 262 -14.36 -2.00 10.31
CA SER A 262 -15.00 -0.76 9.83
C SER A 262 -16.47 -0.66 10.24
N ASN A 263 -17.18 -1.80 10.30
CA ASN A 263 -18.58 -1.85 10.70
C ASN A 263 -18.76 -1.76 12.22
N MET A 264 -17.76 -2.21 12.98
CA MET A 264 -17.71 -1.95 14.40
C MET A 264 -17.56 -0.44 14.58
N LYS A 265 -18.63 0.21 15.04
CA LYS A 265 -18.67 1.62 15.44
C LYS A 265 -17.81 1.87 16.69
N ILE A 266 -16.54 1.47 16.66
CA ILE A 266 -15.54 1.80 17.67
C ILE A 266 -15.17 3.26 17.41
N TYR A 267 -16.12 4.14 17.67
CA TYR A 267 -15.82 5.54 17.85
C TYR A 267 -15.09 5.64 19.17
N SER A 268 -13.78 5.86 19.11
CA SER A 268 -13.14 6.66 20.15
C SER A 268 -13.73 8.06 20.05
N LEU A 269 -14.96 8.22 20.55
CA LEU A 269 -15.51 9.54 20.82
C LEU A 269 -14.47 10.23 21.69
N ASN A 270 -13.92 11.32 21.18
CA ASN A 270 -13.15 12.22 22.03
C ASN A 270 -14.10 12.56 23.18
N LYS A 271 -13.81 12.08 24.40
CA LYS A 271 -14.65 12.38 25.57
C LYS A 271 -14.82 13.90 25.76
N PHE A 272 -13.91 14.69 25.21
CA PHE A 272 -13.94 16.15 25.15
C PHE A 272 -15.06 16.72 24.25
N LEU A 273 -15.51 16.00 23.22
CA LEU A 273 -16.63 16.42 22.36
C LEU A 273 -17.98 16.20 23.04
N LEU A 274 -18.07 15.22 23.96
CA LEU A 274 -19.24 15.07 24.84
C LEU A 274 -19.38 16.25 25.81
N THR A 275 -18.27 16.90 26.19
CA THR A 275 -18.28 18.11 27.03
C THR A 275 -18.53 19.41 26.25
N TYR A 276 -18.63 19.36 24.91
CA TYR A 276 -18.99 20.53 24.10
C TYR A 276 -20.50 20.75 23.97
N ASN A 277 -21.31 19.93 24.63
CA ASN A 277 -22.69 20.31 24.90
C ASN A 277 -22.71 21.28 26.09
N LEU A 278 -23.12 22.52 25.81
CA LEU A 278 -23.49 23.61 26.74
C LEU A 278 -22.46 24.76 26.88
N SER A 279 -22.40 25.60 25.85
CA SER A 279 -22.62 27.05 26.01
C SER A 279 -23.13 27.64 24.70
#